data_AF-A0AAU1BJV8-F1
#
_entry.id   AF-A0AAU1BJV8-F1
#
_cell.length_a   1.000
_cell.length_b   1.000
_cell.length_c   1.000
_cell.angle_alpha   90.00
_cell.angle_beta   90.00
_cell.angle_gamma   90.00
#
_symmetry.space_group_name_H-M   'P 1'
#
loop_
_entity.id
_entity.type
_entity.pdbx_description
1 polymer ?
#
loop_
_entity_poly.entity_id
_entity_poly.type
_entity_poly.pdbx_seq_one_letter_code
_entity_poly.pdbx_strand_id
1 'polypeptide(L)'
;MSNAGMQLLRGRTGSVGLGGNGQFTRLSALDRIAAAERRPWQRGALLEDYELGLQMILAGYRVTHIADAWVSQEGLPHARRLLTQRTRWAQGNLQCVRYAGRILSSRQYTGAGVLETLYTFFQPVAHLLTLVLCAAMLVLGGLGSLAMWPLTLILAAFSIGPFVLWGPVYRRDHAPDVSRITAVLWGFALWLYAYHLFVVSARGFVRSLRGRTGWAKTRRNAEPVTAGPVALEG
;
A
#
# COMPACT_ATOMS: atom_id res chain seq x y z
N MET A 1 2.06 13.17 -0.68
CA MET A 1 2.99 12.26 -1.40
C MET A 1 2.18 11.42 -2.37
N SER A 2 2.46 11.60 -3.66
CA SER A 2 1.65 11.02 -4.74
C SER A 2 2.02 9.55 -4.96
N ASN A 3 1.04 8.65 -4.87
CA ASN A 3 1.15 7.29 -5.39
C ASN A 3 1.25 7.26 -6.94
N ALA A 4 1.37 8.42 -7.62
CA ALA A 4 1.37 8.53 -9.07
C ALA A 4 2.43 7.66 -9.73
N GLY A 5 3.65 7.55 -9.19
CA GLY A 5 4.68 6.68 -9.79
C GLY A 5 4.22 5.22 -9.91
N MET A 6 3.67 4.68 -8.82
CA MET A 6 3.12 3.32 -8.82
C MET A 6 1.88 3.20 -9.72
N GLN A 7 1.00 4.21 -9.73
CA GLN A 7 -0.19 4.19 -10.57
C GLN A 7 0.13 4.35 -12.07
N LEU A 8 1.21 5.05 -12.42
CA LEU A 8 1.73 5.13 -13.78
C LEU A 8 2.31 3.79 -14.25
N LEU A 9 3.07 3.11 -13.38
CA LEU A 9 3.50 1.73 -13.63
C LEU A 9 2.28 0.82 -13.86
N ARG A 10 1.29 0.90 -12.97
CA ARG A 10 0.03 0.15 -13.08
C ARG A 10 -0.75 0.47 -14.34
N GLY A 11 -0.68 1.70 -14.83
CA GLY A 11 -1.24 2.11 -16.11
C GLY A 11 -0.63 1.35 -17.30
N ARG A 12 0.67 1.04 -17.22
CA ARG A 12 1.39 0.26 -18.24
C ARG A 12 1.17 -1.25 -18.09
N THR A 13 1.07 -1.75 -16.87
CA THR A 13 0.80 -3.18 -16.62
C THR A 13 -0.68 -3.55 -16.73
N GLY A 14 -1.57 -2.56 -16.80
CA GLY A 14 -3.02 -2.78 -16.85
C GLY A 14 -3.62 -3.21 -15.50
N SER A 15 -2.99 -2.84 -14.39
CA SER A 15 -3.40 -3.19 -13.02
C SER A 15 -3.68 -1.96 -12.15
N VAL A 16 -4.18 -0.88 -12.75
CA VAL A 16 -4.53 0.35 -12.01
C VAL A 16 -5.54 0.04 -10.93
N GLY A 17 -5.17 0.40 -9.69
CA GLY A 17 -5.99 0.18 -8.51
C GLY A 17 -6.70 1.45 -8.07
N LEU A 18 -7.97 1.32 -7.69
CA LEU A 18 -8.75 2.39 -7.09
C LEU A 18 -8.30 2.64 -5.64
N GLY A 19 -8.06 3.92 -5.30
CA GLY A 19 -7.44 4.34 -4.04
C GLY A 19 -8.38 5.01 -3.04
N GLY A 20 -9.69 5.07 -3.34
CA GLY A 20 -10.74 5.61 -2.48
C GLY A 20 -11.01 7.10 -2.63
N ASN A 21 -9.97 7.93 -2.64
CA ASN A 21 -10.12 9.38 -2.78
C ASN A 21 -9.85 9.83 -4.23
N GLY A 22 -10.69 10.74 -4.75
CA GLY A 22 -10.52 11.30 -6.09
C GLY A 22 -10.78 10.30 -7.22
N GLN A 23 -11.64 9.30 -6.99
CA GLN A 23 -11.99 8.26 -7.95
C GLN A 23 -13.39 8.48 -8.54
N PHE A 24 -13.57 8.07 -9.79
CA PHE A 24 -14.86 8.12 -10.48
C PHE A 24 -15.13 6.78 -11.16
N THR A 25 -16.34 6.26 -10.97
CA THR A 25 -16.80 5.01 -11.56
C THR A 25 -18.12 5.22 -12.28
N ARG A 26 -18.27 4.64 -13.47
CA ARG A 26 -19.54 4.69 -14.22
C ARG A 26 -20.60 3.90 -13.45
N LEU A 27 -21.79 4.47 -13.27
CA LEU A 27 -22.92 3.78 -12.64
C LEU A 27 -23.23 2.45 -13.33
N SER A 28 -23.25 2.44 -14.66
CA SER A 28 -23.47 1.21 -15.45
C SER A 28 -22.42 0.11 -15.21
N ALA A 29 -21.18 0.47 -14.83
CA ALA A 29 -20.17 -0.52 -14.45
C ALA A 29 -20.46 -1.10 -13.06
N LEU A 30 -20.92 -0.26 -12.12
CA LEU A 30 -21.35 -0.71 -10.79
C LEU A 30 -22.54 -1.67 -10.90
N ASP A 31 -23.52 -1.34 -11.74
CA ASP A 31 -24.71 -2.18 -11.94
C ASP A 31 -24.33 -3.55 -12.53
N ARG A 32 -23.39 -3.58 -13.49
CA ARG A 32 -22.90 -4.84 -14.06
C ARG A 32 -22.14 -5.69 -13.04
N ILE A 33 -21.31 -5.07 -12.21
CA ILE A 33 -20.61 -5.77 -11.13
C ILE A 33 -21.61 -6.27 -10.09
N ALA A 34 -22.62 -5.47 -9.75
CA ALA A 34 -23.68 -5.87 -8.84
C ALA A 34 -24.48 -7.06 -9.38
N ALA A 35 -24.75 -7.11 -10.69
CA ALA A 35 -25.40 -8.25 -11.34
C ALA A 35 -24.56 -9.52 -11.25
N ALA A 36 -23.24 -9.42 -11.44
CA ALA A 36 -22.32 -10.57 -11.38
C ALA A 36 -22.02 -11.06 -9.95
N GLU A 37 -21.83 -10.11 -9.02
CA GLU A 37 -21.31 -10.37 -7.67
C GLU A 37 -22.39 -10.19 -6.57
N ARG A 38 -23.66 -9.98 -6.96
CA ARG A 38 -24.83 -9.63 -6.12
C ARG A 38 -24.74 -8.29 -5.40
N ARG A 39 -23.59 -7.61 -5.45
CA ARG A 39 -23.33 -6.28 -4.85
C ARG A 39 -22.10 -5.65 -5.50
N PRO A 40 -22.04 -4.32 -5.67
CA PRO A 40 -20.86 -3.66 -6.21
C PRO A 40 -19.68 -3.66 -5.23
N TRP A 41 -19.94 -3.41 -3.94
CA TRP A 41 -18.93 -3.47 -2.88
C TRP A 41 -19.11 -4.72 -2.01
N GLN A 42 -18.00 -5.42 -1.76
CA GLN A 42 -18.01 -6.68 -1.05
C GLN A 42 -18.15 -6.48 0.47
N ARG A 43 -18.90 -7.37 1.13
CA ARG A 43 -19.04 -7.32 2.59
C ARG A 43 -17.71 -7.63 3.26
N GLY A 44 -17.36 -6.83 4.26
CA GLY A 44 -16.13 -7.02 5.04
C GLY A 44 -14.85 -6.69 4.28
N ALA A 45 -14.95 -6.03 3.12
CA ALA A 45 -13.79 -5.52 2.38
C ALA A 45 -13.14 -4.38 3.17
N LEU A 46 -11.90 -4.60 3.64
CA LEU A 46 -11.14 -3.54 4.31
C LEU A 46 -10.59 -2.50 3.32
N LEU A 47 -10.50 -2.88 2.03
CA LEU A 47 -10.10 -2.06 0.89
C LEU A 47 -11.19 -2.08 -0.18
N GLU A 48 -12.40 -1.64 0.19
CA GLU A 48 -13.60 -1.68 -0.66
C GLU A 48 -13.39 -1.09 -2.06
N ASP A 49 -12.65 0.02 -2.17
CA ASP A 49 -12.36 0.68 -3.44
C ASP A 49 -11.41 -0.14 -4.31
N TYR A 50 -10.33 -0.63 -3.71
CA TYR A 50 -9.35 -1.43 -4.43
C TYR A 50 -9.97 -2.74 -4.94
N GLU A 51 -10.77 -3.40 -4.10
CA GLU A 51 -11.52 -4.60 -4.50
C GLU A 51 -12.52 -4.31 -5.62
N LEU A 52 -13.23 -3.18 -5.59
CA LEU A 52 -14.06 -2.74 -6.71
C LEU A 52 -13.22 -2.58 -7.99
N GLY A 53 -12.03 -2.00 -7.90
CA GLY A 53 -11.09 -1.88 -9.03
C GLY A 53 -10.69 -3.24 -9.61
N LEU A 54 -10.39 -4.23 -8.76
CA LEU A 54 -10.09 -5.60 -9.21
C LEU A 54 -11.26 -6.20 -9.98
N GLN A 55 -12.48 -6.03 -9.45
CA GLN A 55 -13.71 -6.54 -10.08
C GLN A 55 -14.01 -5.85 -11.41
N MET A 56 -13.74 -4.54 -11.52
CA MET A 56 -13.85 -3.81 -12.78
C MET A 56 -12.94 -4.40 -13.86
N ILE A 57 -11.66 -4.65 -13.53
CA ILE A 57 -10.72 -5.26 -14.48
C ILE A 57 -11.18 -6.68 -14.84
N LEU A 58 -11.59 -7.50 -13.86
CA LEU A 58 -12.12 -8.85 -14.11
C LEU A 58 -13.37 -8.85 -15.00
N ALA A 59 -14.21 -7.81 -14.91
CA ALA A 59 -15.39 -7.62 -15.76
C ALA A 59 -15.08 -7.02 -17.14
N GLY A 60 -13.80 -6.79 -17.46
CA GLY A 60 -13.34 -6.25 -18.74
C GLY A 60 -13.39 -4.72 -18.86
N TYR A 61 -13.58 -4.00 -17.75
CA TYR A 61 -13.46 -2.54 -17.74
C TYR A 61 -12.00 -2.12 -17.61
N ARG A 62 -11.64 -1.06 -18.32
CA ARG A 62 -10.34 -0.41 -18.16
C ARG A 62 -10.39 0.59 -17.02
N VAL A 63 -9.50 0.40 -16.05
CA VAL A 63 -9.25 1.37 -14.97
C VAL A 63 -8.03 2.19 -15.35
N THR A 64 -8.10 3.52 -15.22
CA THR A 64 -7.02 4.44 -15.61
C THR A 64 -6.73 5.46 -14.50
N HIS A 65 -5.51 5.95 -14.48
CA HIS A 65 -5.05 7.02 -13.57
C HIS A 65 -4.76 8.28 -14.38
N ILE A 66 -5.30 9.42 -13.95
CA ILE A 66 -5.04 10.73 -14.55
C ILE A 66 -3.99 11.41 -13.66
N ALA A 67 -2.79 11.61 -14.20
CA ALA A 67 -1.68 12.19 -13.43
C ALA A 67 -1.85 13.70 -13.16
N ASP A 68 -2.57 14.39 -14.05
CA ASP A 68 -2.73 15.85 -14.03
C ASP A 68 -3.95 16.32 -13.20
N ALA A 69 -4.64 15.39 -12.54
CA ALA A 69 -5.75 15.68 -11.65
C ALA A 69 -5.42 15.22 -10.23
N TRP A 70 -5.60 16.10 -9.24
CA TRP A 70 -5.35 15.78 -7.85
C TRP A 70 -6.48 16.27 -6.94
N VAL A 71 -6.64 15.58 -5.82
CA VAL A 71 -7.47 16.03 -4.70
C VAL A 71 -6.59 16.17 -3.47
N SER A 72 -6.77 17.27 -2.74
CA SER A 72 -6.12 17.45 -1.45
C SER A 72 -6.78 16.55 -0.41
N GLN A 73 -5.96 15.88 0.39
CA GLN A 73 -6.43 15.03 1.47
C GLN A 73 -5.90 15.54 2.79
N GLU A 74 -6.77 15.49 3.78
CA GLU A 74 -6.39 15.78 5.15
C GLU A 74 -5.47 14.67 5.69
N GLY A 75 -4.26 15.06 6.10
CA GLY A 75 -3.34 14.14 6.76
C GLY A 75 -3.84 13.74 8.15
N LEU A 76 -3.48 12.53 8.59
CA LEU A 76 -3.71 12.10 9.96
C LEU A 76 -2.61 12.68 10.85
N PRO A 77 -2.92 13.61 11.79
CA PRO A 77 -1.89 14.28 12.58
C PRO A 77 -1.27 13.37 13.66
N HIS A 78 -1.92 12.27 14.01
CA HIS A 78 -1.49 11.37 15.08
C HIS A 78 -0.92 10.06 14.51
N ALA A 79 0.31 9.72 14.90
CA ALA A 79 1.00 8.49 14.46
C ALA A 79 0.19 7.22 14.76
N ARG A 80 -0.51 7.15 15.90
CA ARG A 80 -1.39 6.03 16.23
C ARG A 80 -2.52 5.84 15.21
N ARG A 81 -3.18 6.92 14.80
CA ARG A 81 -4.26 6.87 13.80
C ARG A 81 -3.73 6.46 12.42
N LEU A 82 -2.56 6.98 12.05
CA LEU A 82 -1.86 6.58 10.82
C LEU A 82 -1.56 5.09 10.82
N LEU A 83 -0.97 4.55 11.89
CA LEU A 83 -0.65 3.13 12.01
C LEU A 83 -1.92 2.26 11.95
N THR A 84 -3.00 2.65 12.63
CA THR A 84 -4.29 1.94 12.56
C THR A 84 -4.82 1.89 11.12
N GLN A 85 -4.80 3.02 10.41
CA GLN A 85 -5.24 3.07 9.01
C GLN A 85 -4.36 2.20 8.11
N ARG A 86 -3.03 2.26 8.27
CA ARG A 86 -2.09 1.48 7.47
C ARG A 86 -2.13 -0.02 7.78
N THR A 87 -2.37 -0.39 9.04
CA THR A 87 -2.63 -1.78 9.44
C THR A 87 -3.89 -2.33 8.77
N ARG A 88 -4.96 -1.52 8.68
CA ARG A 88 -6.17 -1.91 7.91
C ARG A 88 -5.83 -2.18 6.45
N TRP A 89 -5.01 -1.32 5.83
CA TRP A 89 -4.63 -1.51 4.42
C TRP A 89 -3.76 -2.75 4.22
N ALA A 90 -2.78 -2.99 5.10
CA ALA A 90 -1.99 -4.22 5.06
C ALA A 90 -2.88 -5.47 5.21
N GLN A 91 -3.84 -5.44 6.14
CA GLN A 91 -4.80 -6.52 6.34
C GLN A 91 -5.69 -6.72 5.10
N GLY A 92 -6.21 -5.64 4.52
CA GLY A 92 -7.04 -5.72 3.31
C GLY A 92 -6.30 -6.22 2.08
N ASN A 93 -5.01 -5.90 1.91
CA ASN A 93 -4.19 -6.48 0.86
C ASN A 93 -4.09 -8.01 1.00
N LEU A 94 -3.92 -8.52 2.22
CA LEU A 94 -3.94 -9.96 2.50
C LEU A 94 -5.30 -10.59 2.18
N GLN A 95 -6.41 -9.89 2.48
CA GLN A 95 -7.76 -10.38 2.13
C GLN A 95 -7.96 -10.52 0.62
N CYS A 96 -7.33 -9.64 -0.18
CA CYS A 96 -7.45 -9.66 -1.62
C CYS A 96 -6.84 -10.91 -2.28
N VAL A 97 -6.03 -11.70 -1.56
CA VAL A 97 -5.50 -12.99 -2.04
C VAL A 97 -6.62 -13.93 -2.51
N ARG A 98 -7.85 -13.80 -1.97
CA ARG A 98 -9.03 -14.55 -2.44
C ARG A 98 -9.34 -14.37 -3.93
N TYR A 99 -8.91 -13.26 -4.54
CA TYR A 99 -9.07 -12.99 -5.96
C TYR A 99 -7.96 -13.57 -6.83
N ALA A 100 -6.86 -14.08 -6.25
CA ALA A 100 -5.68 -14.52 -6.98
C ALA A 100 -6.02 -15.56 -8.05
N GLY A 101 -6.83 -16.57 -7.72
CA GLY A 101 -7.24 -17.61 -8.67
C GLY A 101 -8.03 -17.07 -9.86
N ARG A 102 -8.95 -16.10 -9.63
CA ARG A 102 -9.72 -15.44 -10.70
C ARG A 102 -8.86 -14.53 -11.56
N ILE A 103 -7.87 -13.86 -10.95
CA ILE A 103 -6.93 -12.98 -11.66
C ILE A 103 -6.00 -13.81 -12.55
N LEU A 104 -5.47 -14.92 -12.03
CA LEU A 104 -4.59 -15.83 -12.74
C LEU A 104 -5.26 -16.50 -13.95
N SER A 105 -6.56 -16.81 -13.86
CA SER A 105 -7.32 -17.41 -14.97
C SER A 105 -7.99 -16.39 -15.89
N SER A 106 -7.93 -15.09 -15.56
CA SER A 106 -8.60 -14.05 -16.34
C SER A 106 -7.82 -13.65 -17.58
N ARG A 107 -8.51 -13.57 -18.71
CA ARG A 107 -7.98 -13.01 -19.96
C ARG A 107 -7.93 -11.48 -19.97
N GLN A 108 -8.47 -10.83 -18.93
CA GLN A 108 -8.52 -9.37 -18.83
C GLN A 108 -7.26 -8.78 -18.18
N TYR A 109 -6.49 -9.60 -17.45
CA TYR A 109 -5.20 -9.18 -16.90
C TYR A 109 -4.07 -9.50 -17.87
N THR A 110 -3.15 -8.57 -18.02
CA THR A 110 -1.85 -8.87 -18.67
C THR A 110 -0.98 -9.66 -17.70
N GLY A 111 0.01 -10.42 -18.20
CA GLY A 111 0.94 -11.14 -17.32
C GLY A 111 1.68 -10.22 -16.33
N ALA A 112 2.06 -9.02 -16.77
CA ALA A 112 2.66 -8.02 -15.90
C ALA A 112 1.67 -7.47 -14.86
N GLY A 113 0.40 -7.30 -15.25
CA GLY A 113 -0.67 -6.89 -14.34
C GLY A 113 -0.99 -7.93 -13.27
N VAL A 114 -0.98 -9.22 -13.64
CA VAL A 114 -1.10 -10.33 -12.68
C VAL A 114 0.05 -10.26 -11.67
N LEU A 115 1.29 -10.17 -12.15
CA LEU A 115 2.47 -10.14 -11.27
C LEU A 115 2.43 -8.96 -10.31
N GLU A 116 2.12 -7.75 -10.79
CA GLU A 116 2.03 -6.55 -9.96
C GLU A 116 0.89 -6.65 -8.94
N THR A 117 -0.26 -7.20 -9.34
CA THR A 117 -1.42 -7.36 -8.45
C THR A 117 -1.13 -8.38 -7.34
N LEU A 118 -0.53 -9.52 -7.69
CA LEU A 118 -0.13 -10.53 -6.70
C LEU A 118 0.98 -10.00 -5.78
N TYR A 119 1.97 -9.30 -6.33
CA TYR A 119 2.98 -8.60 -5.54
C TYR A 119 2.32 -7.68 -4.49
N THR A 120 1.31 -6.90 -4.90
CA THR A 120 0.57 -6.01 -3.98
C THR A 120 -0.14 -6.76 -2.86
N PHE A 121 -0.77 -7.91 -3.16
CA PHE A 121 -1.45 -8.72 -2.15
C PHE A 121 -0.47 -9.28 -1.11
N PHE A 122 0.67 -9.78 -1.58
CA PHE A 122 1.68 -10.45 -0.76
C PHE A 122 2.72 -9.49 -0.16
N GLN A 123 2.70 -8.21 -0.51
CA GLN A 123 3.65 -7.21 0.01
C GLN A 123 3.74 -7.22 1.56
N PRO A 124 2.63 -7.31 2.33
CA PRO A 124 2.72 -7.42 3.79
C PRO A 124 3.42 -8.70 4.26
N VAL A 125 3.26 -9.82 3.54
CA VAL A 125 3.95 -11.09 3.84
C VAL A 125 5.44 -10.96 3.54
N ALA A 126 5.81 -10.33 2.42
CA ALA A 126 7.19 -10.09 2.05
C ALA A 126 7.92 -9.29 3.13
N HIS A 127 7.31 -8.22 3.66
CA HIS A 127 7.88 -7.48 4.79
C HIS A 127 8.12 -8.36 6.02
N LEU A 128 7.20 -9.27 6.34
CA LEU A 128 7.35 -10.18 7.48
C LEU A 128 8.45 -11.19 7.27
N LEU A 129 8.53 -11.76 6.06
CA LEU A 129 9.61 -12.67 5.70
C LEU A 129 10.97 -11.99 5.82
N THR A 130 11.10 -10.75 5.31
CA THR A 130 12.32 -9.95 5.49
C THR A 130 12.65 -9.75 6.96
N LEU A 131 11.68 -9.41 7.81
CA LEU A 131 11.90 -9.22 9.24
C LEU A 131 12.40 -10.52 9.92
N VAL A 132 11.77 -11.65 9.61
CA VAL A 132 12.16 -12.97 10.14
C VAL A 132 13.56 -13.36 9.68
N LEU A 133 13.87 -13.16 8.40
CA LEU A 133 15.20 -13.44 7.84
C LEU A 133 16.27 -12.56 8.50
N CYS A 134 16.03 -11.25 8.66
CA CYS A 134 16.95 -10.36 9.35
C CYS A 134 17.17 -10.78 10.82
N ALA A 135 16.12 -11.17 11.54
CA ALA A 135 16.23 -11.66 12.91
C ALA A 135 17.00 -12.99 12.99
N ALA A 136 16.71 -13.92 12.09
CA ALA A 136 17.41 -15.20 12.01
C ALA A 136 18.90 -15.01 11.71
N MET A 137 19.25 -14.13 10.77
CA MET A 137 20.64 -13.78 10.47
C MET A 137 21.35 -13.17 11.69
N LEU A 138 20.67 -12.31 12.45
CA LEU A 138 21.23 -11.68 13.65
C LEU A 138 21.53 -12.70 14.75
N VAL A 139 20.63 -13.66 14.97
CA VAL A 139 20.76 -14.70 16.00
C VAL A 139 21.79 -15.77 15.59
N LEU A 140 21.73 -16.24 14.34
CA LEU A 140 22.58 -17.34 13.85
C LEU A 140 23.99 -16.88 13.44
N GLY A 141 24.13 -15.65 12.94
CA GLY A 141 25.40 -15.12 12.45
C GLY A 141 26.23 -14.34 13.48
N GLY A 142 25.66 -14.08 14.66
CA GLY A 142 26.16 -13.03 15.55
C GLY A 142 26.04 -11.64 14.91
N LEU A 143 26.20 -10.58 15.70
CA LEU A 143 26.13 -9.17 15.23
C LEU A 143 27.17 -8.79 14.16
N GLY A 144 28.01 -9.71 13.70
CA GLY A 144 29.09 -9.41 12.77
C GLY A 144 29.93 -10.62 12.42
N SER A 145 29.43 -11.49 11.55
CA SER A 145 30.35 -12.21 10.67
C SER A 145 31.04 -11.17 9.78
N LEU A 146 32.23 -10.73 10.19
CA LEU A 146 33.11 -9.86 9.41
C LEU A 146 33.41 -10.47 8.02
N ALA A 147 33.13 -11.75 7.77
CA ALA A 147 33.28 -12.37 6.46
C ALA A 147 32.22 -11.92 5.43
N MET A 148 31.07 -11.39 5.86
CA MET A 148 29.95 -11.04 4.98
C MET A 148 29.81 -9.54 4.72
N TRP A 149 30.78 -8.72 5.13
CA TRP A 149 30.72 -7.25 4.98
C TRP A 149 30.42 -6.75 3.56
N PRO A 150 30.93 -7.37 2.46
CA PRO A 150 30.62 -6.88 1.12
C PRO A 150 29.14 -7.09 0.78
N LEU A 151 28.58 -8.25 1.14
CA LEU A 151 27.16 -8.53 0.95
C LEU A 151 26.30 -7.57 1.79
N THR A 152 26.71 -7.29 3.03
CA THR A 152 26.02 -6.33 3.89
C THR A 152 25.99 -4.93 3.28
N LEU A 153 27.10 -4.45 2.70
CA LEU A 153 27.13 -3.16 2.01
C LEU A 153 26.25 -3.13 0.76
N ILE A 154 26.25 -4.20 -0.03
CA ILE A 154 25.38 -4.31 -1.21
C ILE A 154 23.91 -4.25 -0.78
N LEU A 155 23.51 -5.05 0.20
CA LEU A 155 22.14 -5.06 0.71
C LEU A 155 21.75 -3.70 1.32
N ALA A 156 22.65 -3.06 2.06
CA ALA A 156 22.44 -1.71 2.59
C ALA A 156 22.26 -0.68 1.46
N ALA A 157 23.08 -0.74 0.42
CA ALA A 157 22.97 0.14 -0.74
C ALA A 157 21.65 -0.05 -1.50
N PHE A 158 21.20 -1.29 -1.71
CA PHE A 158 19.90 -1.57 -2.33
C PHE A 158 18.71 -1.18 -1.43
N SER A 159 18.86 -1.30 -0.11
CA SER A 159 17.81 -0.95 0.85
C SER A 159 17.67 0.56 1.05
N ILE A 160 18.77 1.30 1.10
CA ILE A 160 18.83 2.73 1.44
C ILE A 160 18.85 3.59 0.18
N GLY A 161 19.61 3.17 -0.83
CA GLY A 161 19.93 3.93 -2.04
C GLY A 161 18.70 4.52 -2.74
N PRO A 162 17.66 3.74 -3.06
CA PRO A 162 16.47 4.26 -3.73
C PRO A 162 15.78 5.40 -2.96
N PHE A 163 15.72 5.31 -1.62
CA PHE A 163 15.11 6.35 -0.79
C PHE A 163 15.97 7.60 -0.69
N VAL A 164 17.29 7.43 -0.53
CA VAL A 164 18.22 8.56 -0.49
C VAL A 164 18.28 9.27 -1.84
N LEU A 165 18.25 8.53 -2.96
CA LEU A 165 18.21 9.08 -4.32
C LEU A 165 16.88 9.78 -4.63
N TRP A 166 15.77 9.34 -4.04
CA TRP A 166 14.47 9.99 -4.22
C TRP A 166 14.51 11.46 -3.79
N GLY A 167 15.22 11.80 -2.72
CA GLY A 167 15.32 13.17 -2.20
C GLY A 167 15.89 14.17 -3.23
N PRO A 168 17.10 13.96 -3.76
CA PRO A 168 17.68 14.79 -4.83
C PRO A 168 16.85 14.84 -6.11
N VAL A 169 16.22 13.72 -6.52
CA VAL A 169 15.32 13.69 -7.69
C VAL A 169 14.09 14.57 -7.44
N TYR A 170 13.44 14.42 -6.29
CA TYR A 170 12.30 15.26 -5.92
C TYR A 170 12.65 16.75 -5.86
N ARG A 171 13.83 17.08 -5.32
CA ARG A 171 14.36 18.45 -5.34
C ARG A 171 14.48 18.99 -6.75
N ARG A 172 15.09 18.23 -7.68
CA ARG A 172 15.28 18.65 -9.07
C ARG A 172 13.95 18.98 -9.75
N ASP A 173 12.93 18.16 -9.53
CA ASP A 173 11.69 18.23 -10.30
C ASP A 173 10.62 19.13 -9.66
N HIS A 174 10.63 19.28 -8.33
CA HIS A 174 9.53 19.93 -7.60
C HIS A 174 9.94 20.97 -6.55
N ALA A 175 11.21 21.01 -6.16
CA ALA A 175 11.67 21.92 -5.10
C ALA A 175 13.11 22.41 -5.35
N PRO A 176 13.39 23.07 -6.48
CA PRO A 176 14.75 23.45 -6.88
C PRO A 176 15.44 24.39 -5.88
N ASP A 177 14.64 25.18 -5.16
CA ASP A 177 15.11 26.17 -4.17
C ASP A 177 15.58 25.56 -2.85
N VAL A 178 15.28 24.28 -2.61
CA VAL A 178 15.67 23.59 -1.37
C VAL A 178 17.15 23.23 -1.41
N SER A 179 17.82 23.24 -0.25
CA SER A 179 19.24 22.86 -0.17
C SER A 179 19.47 21.38 -0.54
N ARG A 180 20.64 21.05 -1.09
CA ARG A 180 21.00 19.66 -1.42
C ARG A 180 21.04 18.76 -0.18
N ILE A 181 21.49 19.29 0.96
CA ILE A 181 21.54 18.57 2.24
C ILE A 181 20.13 18.24 2.70
N THR A 182 19.21 19.20 2.68
CA THR A 182 17.81 19.00 3.05
C THR A 182 17.15 17.92 2.19
N ALA A 183 17.42 17.90 0.88
CA ALA A 183 16.91 16.87 -0.02
C ALA A 183 17.41 15.46 0.35
N VAL A 184 18.69 15.31 0.67
CA VAL A 184 19.26 14.04 1.15
C VAL A 184 18.62 13.64 2.48
N LEU A 185 18.45 14.58 3.41
CA LEU A 185 17.77 14.34 4.69
C LEU A 185 16.31 13.90 4.51
N TRP A 186 15.58 14.42 3.53
CA TRP A 186 14.24 13.94 3.19
C TRP A 186 14.26 12.49 2.72
N GLY A 187 15.25 12.11 1.91
CA GLY A 187 15.43 10.72 1.47
C GLY A 187 15.70 9.77 2.64
N PHE A 188 16.58 10.17 3.57
CA PHE A 188 16.83 9.42 4.81
C PHE A 188 15.59 9.36 5.71
N ALA A 189 14.86 10.46 5.86
CA ALA A 189 13.61 10.49 6.62
C ALA A 189 12.56 9.56 6.00
N LEU A 190 12.48 9.49 4.67
CA LEU A 190 11.59 8.57 3.96
C LEU A 190 12.01 7.10 4.17
N TRP A 191 13.32 6.82 4.15
CA TRP A 191 13.86 5.49 4.47
C TRP A 191 13.49 5.06 5.90
N LEU A 192 13.73 5.92 6.90
CA LEU A 192 13.31 5.66 8.28
C LEU A 192 11.80 5.50 8.39
N TYR A 193 11.05 6.37 7.72
CA TYR A 193 9.60 6.27 7.66
C TYR A 193 9.17 4.91 7.11
N ALA A 194 9.80 4.38 6.05
CA ALA A 194 9.43 3.09 5.45
C ALA A 194 9.40 1.92 6.45
N TYR A 195 10.14 1.99 7.56
CA TYR A 195 10.11 0.95 8.59
C TYR A 195 8.75 0.77 9.27
N HIS A 196 7.87 1.79 9.23
CA HIS A 196 6.50 1.64 9.71
C HIS A 196 5.75 0.51 8.97
N LEU A 197 6.15 0.21 7.71
CA LEU A 197 5.56 -0.86 6.90
C LEU A 197 5.75 -2.24 7.54
N PHE A 198 6.87 -2.52 8.20
CA PHE A 198 7.08 -3.79 8.91
C PHE A 198 6.11 -3.91 10.10
N VAL A 199 5.99 -2.85 10.90
CA VAL A 199 5.09 -2.81 12.07
C VAL A 199 3.63 -3.00 11.64
N VAL A 200 3.18 -2.28 10.61
CA VAL A 200 1.78 -2.39 10.14
C VAL A 200 1.50 -3.73 9.47
N SER A 201 2.49 -4.32 8.80
CA SER A 201 2.37 -5.66 8.20
C SER A 201 2.24 -6.73 9.27
N ALA A 202 3.05 -6.67 10.34
CA ALA A 202 2.96 -7.59 11.47
C ALA A 202 1.61 -7.48 12.17
N ARG A 203 1.18 -6.25 12.50
CA ARG A 203 -0.14 -6.01 13.10
C ARG A 203 -1.28 -6.46 12.20
N GLY A 204 -1.19 -6.21 10.89
CA GLY A 204 -2.19 -6.61 9.89
C GLY A 204 -2.32 -8.13 9.81
N PHE A 205 -1.18 -8.84 9.74
CA PHE A 205 -1.13 -10.30 9.71
C PHE A 205 -1.71 -10.92 10.99
N VAL A 206 -1.31 -10.44 12.17
CA VAL A 206 -1.88 -10.90 13.46
C VAL A 206 -3.39 -10.66 13.52
N ARG A 207 -3.88 -9.52 13.02
CA ARG A 207 -5.32 -9.25 12.94
C ARG A 207 -6.05 -10.19 11.98
N SER A 208 -5.45 -10.52 10.84
CA SER A 208 -5.99 -11.52 9.90
C SER A 208 -6.11 -12.89 10.57
N LEU A 209 -5.05 -13.36 11.26
CA LEU A 209 -5.07 -14.64 11.97
C LEU A 209 -6.12 -14.68 13.09
N ARG A 210 -6.34 -13.55 13.77
CA ARG A 210 -7.35 -13.42 14.84
C ARG A 210 -8.77 -13.15 14.33
N GLY A 211 -9.01 -13.17 13.02
CA GLY A 211 -10.32 -12.91 12.42
C GLY A 211 -10.87 -11.49 12.66
N ARG A 212 -10.03 -10.52 13.05
CA ARG A 212 -10.48 -9.16 13.40
C ARG A 212 -10.72 -8.31 12.14
N THR A 213 -11.93 -8.29 11.62
CA THR A 213 -12.31 -7.58 10.37
C THR A 213 -13.00 -6.23 10.60
N GLY A 214 -13.03 -5.74 11.84
CA GLY A 214 -13.71 -4.49 12.18
C GLY A 214 -13.16 -3.28 11.40
N TRP A 215 -14.07 -2.54 10.75
CA TRP A 215 -13.81 -1.27 10.10
C TRP A 215 -14.07 -0.13 11.09
N ALA A 216 -13.00 0.46 11.62
CA ALA A 216 -13.12 1.66 12.44
C ALA A 216 -12.89 2.88 11.54
N LYS A 217 -13.96 3.62 11.24
CA LYS A 217 -13.85 4.87 10.46
C LYS A 217 -12.93 5.82 11.22
N THR A 218 -11.88 6.30 10.56
CA THR A 218 -11.03 7.34 11.13
C THR A 218 -11.82 8.66 11.08
N ARG A 219 -11.99 9.28 12.24
CA ARG A 219 -12.72 10.54 12.40
C ARG A 219 -12.00 11.66 11.68
N ARG A 220 -12.75 12.53 10.99
CA ARG A 220 -12.19 13.73 10.32
C ARG A 220 -11.73 14.73 11.37
N ASN A 221 -10.66 15.50 11.14
CA ASN A 221 -10.14 16.35 12.23
C ASN A 221 -11.13 17.46 12.63
N ALA A 222 -12.01 17.88 11.71
CA ALA A 222 -13.05 18.89 11.94
C ALA A 222 -14.38 18.35 12.51
N GLU A 223 -14.59 17.03 12.60
CA GLU A 223 -15.83 16.49 13.18
C GLU A 223 -15.82 16.68 14.70
N PRO A 224 -16.86 17.27 15.34
CA PRO A 224 -16.94 17.41 16.80
C PRO A 224 -17.02 16.06 17.53
N VAL A 225 -16.65 16.02 18.83
CA VAL A 225 -16.65 14.77 19.62
C VAL A 225 -18.10 14.42 19.97
N THR A 226 -18.81 13.77 19.06
CA THR A 226 -20.13 13.23 19.34
C THR A 226 -20.06 11.72 19.56
N ALA A 227 -20.87 11.22 20.50
CA ALA A 227 -20.93 9.83 20.96
C ALA A 227 -21.54 8.86 19.91
N GLY A 228 -20.96 8.82 18.71
CA GLY A 228 -21.20 7.77 17.73
C GLY A 228 -20.15 6.65 17.84
N PRO A 229 -20.29 5.53 17.10
CA PRO A 229 -19.29 4.47 17.07
C PRO A 229 -18.01 4.96 16.38
N VAL A 230 -17.19 5.67 17.14
CA VAL A 230 -15.82 6.06 16.81
C VAL A 230 -14.92 4.96 17.38
N ALA A 231 -13.83 4.65 16.69
CA ALA A 231 -12.85 3.64 17.11
C ALA A 231 -12.57 3.72 18.62
N LEU A 232 -13.02 2.73 19.39
CA LEU A 232 -12.54 2.55 20.75
C LEU A 232 -11.07 2.13 20.66
N GLU A 233 -10.24 2.87 21.35
CA GLU A 233 -8.81 2.65 21.45
C GLU A 233 -8.57 1.31 22.16
N GLY A 234 -8.26 0.25 21.41
CA GLY A 234 -8.00 -1.10 21.94
C GLY A 234 -7.22 -1.99 20.97
#